data_AF-A0A174E8W5-F1
#
_entry.id   AF-A0A174E8W5-F1
#
_cell.length_a   1.000
_cell.length_b   1.000
_cell.length_c   1.000
_cell.angle_alpha   90.00
_cell.angle_beta   90.00
_cell.angle_gamma   90.00
#
_symmetry.space_group_name_H-M   'P 1'
#
loop_
_entity.id
_entity.type
_entity.pdbx_description
1 polymer ?
#
loop_
_entity_poly.entity_id
_entity_poly.type
_entity_poly.pdbx_seq_one_letter_code
_entity_poly.pdbx_strand_id
1 'polypeptide(L)'
;MTREDTDNLFKLLAIFRPNDPRAEDTTLKSAWALVLEPYAVEDVRAAVAAYFREKKFWPDVTDISSRCPPLPQMPHQPPPLTGGYIDHAVEALRERWQELRRQCRATGVPGTWEEAKKSGLTWAAWMEILDERGLGL
;
A
#
# COMPACT_ATOMS: atom_id res chain seq x y z
N MET A 1 17.91 0.61 -10.78
CA MET A 1 17.45 0.68 -12.19
C MET A 1 17.10 2.13 -12.57
N THR A 2 17.49 2.61 -13.76
CA THR A 2 17.17 3.97 -14.26
C THR A 2 15.87 4.00 -15.07
N ARG A 3 15.41 5.21 -15.44
CA ARG A 3 14.24 5.40 -16.32
C ARG A 3 14.47 4.76 -17.71
N GLU A 4 15.68 4.91 -18.26
CA GLU A 4 16.05 4.30 -19.54
C GLU A 4 16.03 2.77 -19.47
N ASP A 5 16.50 2.20 -18.35
CA ASP A 5 16.43 0.75 -18.12
C ASP A 5 14.99 0.25 -18.06
N THR A 6 14.08 1.05 -17.51
CA THR A 6 12.65 0.74 -17.45
C THR A 6 12.02 0.80 -18.85
N ASP A 7 12.39 1.78 -19.68
CA ASP A 7 11.94 1.83 -21.06
C ASP A 7 12.45 0.61 -21.87
N ASN A 8 13.70 0.21 -21.65
CA ASN A 8 14.27 -0.99 -22.27
C ASN A 8 13.60 -2.29 -21.76
N LEU A 9 13.18 -2.33 -20.49
CA LEU A 9 12.37 -3.41 -19.95
C LEU A 9 11.01 -3.51 -20.64
N PHE A 10 10.32 -2.39 -20.86
CA PHE A 10 9.02 -2.40 -21.53
C PHE A 10 9.13 -2.78 -23.02
N LYS A 11 10.23 -2.42 -23.69
CA LYS A 11 10.53 -2.95 -25.04
C LYS A 11 10.68 -4.47 -25.03
N LEU A 12 11.32 -5.03 -24.01
CA LEU A 12 11.42 -6.49 -23.84
C LEU A 12 10.03 -7.11 -23.62
N LEU A 13 9.20 -6.52 -22.75
CA LEU A 13 7.82 -6.98 -22.52
C LEU A 13 7.00 -6.95 -23.81
N ALA A 14 7.15 -5.91 -24.63
CA ALA A 14 6.51 -5.78 -25.94
C ALA A 14 6.93 -6.89 -26.93
N ILE A 15 8.16 -7.42 -26.83
CA ILE A 15 8.60 -8.56 -27.64
C ILE A 15 7.87 -9.84 -27.21
N PHE A 16 7.74 -10.07 -25.90
CA PHE A 16 7.01 -11.24 -25.38
C PHE A 16 5.50 -11.15 -25.63
N ARG A 17 4.96 -9.93 -25.68
CA ARG A 17 3.55 -9.63 -25.83
C ARG A 17 3.36 -8.49 -26.83
N PRO A 18 3.42 -8.78 -28.14
CA PRO A 18 3.22 -7.77 -29.17
C PRO A 18 1.79 -7.22 -29.13
N ASN A 19 1.64 -5.92 -29.40
CA ASN A 19 0.38 -5.18 -29.46
C ASN A 19 -0.38 -5.01 -28.12
N ASP A 20 0.28 -5.17 -26.96
CA ASP A 20 -0.34 -4.84 -25.67
C ASP A 20 -0.29 -3.33 -25.41
N PRO A 21 -1.42 -2.64 -25.16
CA PRO A 21 -1.44 -1.20 -24.89
C PRO A 21 -0.64 -0.80 -23.64
N ARG A 22 -0.45 -1.74 -22.69
CA ARG A 22 0.34 -1.51 -21.46
C ARG A 22 1.82 -1.30 -21.75
N ALA A 23 2.31 -1.76 -22.91
CA ALA A 23 3.70 -1.57 -23.31
C ALA A 23 4.05 -0.10 -23.57
N GLU A 24 3.08 0.73 -23.96
CA GLU A 24 3.26 2.15 -24.27
C GLU A 24 2.77 3.09 -23.16
N ASP A 25 2.14 2.55 -22.11
CA ASP A 25 1.63 3.32 -20.99
C ASP A 25 2.77 3.96 -20.19
N THR A 26 2.85 5.30 -20.27
CA THR A 26 3.88 6.09 -19.60
C THR A 26 3.71 6.12 -18.09
N THR A 27 2.46 6.12 -17.59
CA THR A 27 2.17 6.09 -16.15
C THR A 27 2.58 4.75 -15.57
N LEU A 28 2.32 3.66 -16.28
CA LEU A 28 2.73 2.32 -15.87
C LEU A 28 4.26 2.17 -15.84
N LYS A 29 4.96 2.67 -16.87
CA LYS A 29 6.44 2.73 -16.88
C LYS A 29 6.99 3.48 -15.68
N SER A 30 6.42 4.64 -15.33
CA SER A 30 6.84 5.41 -14.16
C SER A 30 6.61 4.67 -12.84
N ALA A 31 5.46 4.00 -12.68
CA ALA A 31 5.19 3.19 -11.50
C ALA A 31 6.19 2.03 -11.34
N TRP A 32 6.54 1.37 -12.45
CA TRP A 32 7.55 0.31 -12.47
C TRP A 32 8.94 0.82 -12.13
N ALA A 33 9.33 1.99 -12.66
CA ALA A 33 10.61 2.61 -12.35
C ALA A 33 10.78 2.85 -10.85
N LEU A 34 9.73 3.31 -10.15
CA LEU A 34 9.77 3.55 -8.70
C LEU A 34 9.96 2.26 -7.89
N VAL A 35 9.25 1.19 -8.24
CA VAL A 35 9.32 -0.08 -7.50
C VAL A 35 10.61 -0.83 -7.79
N LEU A 36 11.13 -0.71 -9.02
CA LEU A 36 12.30 -1.44 -9.48
C LEU A 36 13.61 -0.64 -9.35
N GLU A 37 13.56 0.64 -8.97
CA GLU A 37 14.71 1.49 -8.68
C GLU A 37 15.79 0.80 -7.83
N PRO A 38 15.46 0.12 -6.71
CA PRO A 38 16.49 -0.47 -5.85
C PRO A 38 17.12 -1.75 -6.42
N TYR A 39 16.53 -2.36 -7.45
CA TYR A 39 17.02 -3.61 -8.03
C TYR A 39 18.03 -3.36 -9.16
N ALA A 40 18.94 -4.32 -9.34
CA ALA A 40 19.84 -4.35 -10.49
C ALA A 40 19.07 -4.74 -11.76
N VAL A 41 19.49 -4.20 -12.90
CA VAL A 41 18.82 -4.39 -14.19
C VAL A 41 18.85 -5.88 -14.60
N GLU A 42 19.97 -6.53 -14.32
CA GLU A 42 20.23 -7.93 -14.65
C GLU A 42 19.27 -8.86 -13.91
N ASP A 43 19.05 -8.58 -12.62
CA ASP A 43 18.15 -9.34 -11.76
C ASP A 43 16.69 -9.21 -12.20
N VAL A 44 16.27 -7.99 -12.55
CA VAL A 44 14.92 -7.72 -13.07
C VAL A 44 14.70 -8.44 -14.41
N ARG A 45 15.69 -8.44 -15.30
CA ARG A 45 15.61 -9.16 -16.59
C ARG A 45 15.52 -10.67 -16.39
N ALA A 46 16.29 -11.22 -15.45
CA ALA A 46 16.23 -12.63 -15.11
C ALA A 46 14.85 -13.00 -14.51
N ALA A 47 14.31 -12.16 -13.64
CA ALA A 47 12.99 -12.32 -13.04
C ALA A 47 11.86 -12.30 -14.09
N VAL A 48 11.92 -11.38 -15.07
CA VAL A 48 10.97 -11.35 -16.19
C VAL A 48 11.06 -12.60 -17.05
N ALA A 49 12.27 -13.05 -17.39
CA ALA A 49 12.45 -14.28 -18.15
C ALA A 49 11.92 -15.51 -17.39
N ALA A 50 12.13 -15.57 -16.06
CA ALA A 50 11.58 -16.63 -15.21
C ALA A 50 10.05 -16.58 -15.17
N TYR A 51 9.47 -15.39 -15.04
CA TYR A 51 8.02 -15.20 -15.05
C TYR A 51 7.39 -15.75 -16.33
N PHE A 52 7.92 -15.38 -17.50
CA PHE A 52 7.36 -15.82 -18.78
C PHE A 52 7.54 -17.31 -19.08
N ARG A 53 8.48 -17.99 -18.41
CA ARG A 53 8.59 -19.46 -18.49
C ARG A 53 7.45 -20.17 -17.77
N GLU A 54 6.93 -19.58 -16.69
CA GLU A 54 5.85 -20.17 -15.89
C GLU A 54 4.46 -19.67 -16.31
N LYS A 55 4.32 -18.36 -16.45
CA LYS A 55 3.06 -17.67 -16.71
C LYS A 55 3.14 -16.99 -18.07
N LYS A 56 2.08 -17.12 -18.85
CA LYS A 56 2.02 -16.43 -20.16
C LYS A 56 1.50 -14.99 -20.04
N PHE A 57 0.87 -14.60 -18.93
CA PHE A 57 0.15 -13.33 -18.80
C PHE A 57 1.06 -12.10 -18.78
N TRP A 58 0.48 -10.91 -18.88
CA TRP A 58 1.24 -9.68 -18.68
C TRP A 58 1.61 -9.58 -17.18
N PRO A 59 2.91 -9.42 -16.84
CA PRO A 59 3.34 -9.37 -15.46
C PRO A 59 2.85 -8.11 -14.74
N ASP A 60 2.56 -8.23 -13.46
CA ASP A 60 2.50 -7.08 -12.53
C ASP A 60 3.92 -6.73 -12.03
N VAL A 61 4.13 -5.50 -11.56
CA VAL A 61 5.41 -5.10 -10.98
C VAL A 61 5.78 -5.96 -9.77
N THR A 62 4.78 -6.40 -9.01
CA THR A 62 4.92 -7.29 -7.85
C THR A 62 5.28 -8.73 -8.24
N ASP A 63 4.77 -9.22 -9.38
CA ASP A 63 5.15 -10.53 -9.92
C ASP A 63 6.65 -10.59 -10.25
N ILE A 64 7.24 -9.45 -10.63
CA ILE A 64 8.67 -9.34 -10.99
C ILE A 64 9.53 -9.05 -9.76
N SER A 65 9.13 -8.10 -8.90
CA SER A 65 9.92 -7.74 -7.71
C SER A 65 10.04 -8.89 -6.71
N SER A 66 9.00 -9.72 -6.58
CA SER A 66 9.02 -10.93 -5.73
C SER A 66 9.98 -12.02 -6.20
N ARG A 67 10.40 -11.97 -7.47
CA ARG A 67 11.35 -12.93 -8.08
C ARG A 67 12.77 -12.39 -8.15
N CYS A 68 12.96 -11.11 -7.89
CA CYS A 68 14.27 -10.52 -7.77
C CYS A 68 14.93 -10.99 -6.47
N PRO A 69 16.27 -11.04 -6.40
CA PRO A 69 16.95 -11.35 -5.16
C PRO A 69 16.50 -10.35 -4.08
N PRO A 70 16.39 -10.79 -2.82
CA PRO A 70 16.09 -9.89 -1.73
C PRO A 70 17.14 -8.80 -1.76
N LEU A 71 16.68 -7.55 -1.87
CA LEU A 71 17.57 -6.41 -1.73
C LEU A 71 18.34 -6.61 -0.43
N PRO A 72 19.66 -6.29 -0.40
CA PRO A 72 20.36 -6.26 0.86
C PRO A 72 19.46 -5.44 1.78
N GLN A 73 18.96 -6.10 2.84
CA GLN A 73 18.27 -5.36 3.86
C GLN A 73 19.31 -4.32 4.22
N MET A 74 19.05 -3.03 3.89
CA MET A 74 19.65 -1.98 4.69
C MET A 74 19.44 -2.49 6.10
N PRO A 75 20.52 -2.66 6.90
CA PRO A 75 20.37 -3.12 8.26
C PRO A 75 19.15 -2.37 8.74
N HIS A 76 18.13 -3.11 9.18
CA HIS A 76 17.00 -2.49 9.84
C HIS A 76 17.67 -1.82 11.04
N GLN A 77 18.21 -0.61 10.83
CA GLN A 77 18.08 0.43 11.80
C GLN A 77 16.60 0.32 12.09
N PRO A 78 16.20 -0.11 13.30
CA PRO A 78 14.85 0.20 13.71
C PRO A 78 14.62 1.64 13.24
N PRO A 79 13.46 1.96 12.63
CA PRO A 79 13.17 3.35 12.28
C PRO A 79 13.66 4.14 13.48
N PRO A 80 14.54 5.16 13.31
CA PRO A 80 15.08 5.89 14.44
C PRO A 80 13.89 6.10 15.34
N LEU A 81 13.96 5.67 16.59
CA LEU A 81 12.87 5.90 17.54
C LEU A 81 12.63 7.40 17.47
N THR A 82 11.74 7.83 16.58
CA THR A 82 11.34 9.20 16.40
C THR A 82 10.35 9.35 17.51
N GLY A 83 10.87 9.38 18.74
CA GLY A 83 10.30 10.17 19.81
C GLY A 83 10.38 11.65 19.44
N GLY A 84 9.87 12.03 18.25
CA GLY A 84 10.13 13.33 17.67
C GLY A 84 9.77 13.49 16.19
N TYR A 85 8.69 12.85 15.70
CA TYR A 85 7.76 13.51 14.78
C TYR A 85 6.51 12.63 14.61
N ILE A 86 5.74 12.49 15.68
CA ILE A 86 4.33 12.20 15.46
C ILE A 86 3.75 13.54 15.00
N ASP A 87 3.23 13.57 13.78
CA ASP A 87 2.46 14.69 13.28
C ASP A 87 1.47 15.09 14.38
N HIS A 88 1.54 16.32 14.89
CA HIS A 88 0.67 16.78 15.97
C HIS A 88 -0.82 16.55 15.64
N ALA A 89 -1.18 16.53 14.35
CA ALA A 89 -2.52 16.18 13.91
C ALA A 89 -2.87 14.70 14.19
N VAL A 90 -1.91 13.79 14.09
CA VAL A 90 -2.08 12.35 14.37
C VAL A 90 -2.22 12.08 15.86
N GLU A 91 -1.43 12.74 16.73
CA GLU A 91 -1.64 12.63 18.19
C GLU A 91 -2.95 13.28 18.62
N ALA A 92 -3.28 14.47 18.12
CA ALA A 92 -4.55 15.12 18.43
C ALA A 92 -5.74 14.25 17.99
N LEU A 93 -5.66 13.61 16.83
CA LEU A 93 -6.68 12.69 16.35
C LEU A 93 -6.74 11.44 17.25
N ARG A 94 -5.60 10.87 17.64
CA ARG A 94 -5.52 9.72 18.55
C ARG A 94 -6.14 10.03 19.91
N GLU A 95 -5.84 11.19 20.51
CA GLU A 95 -6.42 11.65 21.76
C GLU A 95 -7.94 11.83 21.62
N ARG A 96 -8.40 12.48 20.54
CA ARG A 96 -9.83 12.67 20.26
C ARG A 96 -10.58 11.35 20.13
N TRP A 97 -9.98 10.35 19.47
CA TRP A 97 -10.54 9.00 19.38
C TRP A 97 -10.55 8.26 20.73
N GLN A 98 -9.53 8.42 21.57
CA GLN A 98 -9.51 7.81 22.90
C GLN A 98 -10.59 8.42 23.81
N GLU A 99 -10.74 9.74 23.75
CA GLU A 99 -11.77 10.46 24.50
C GLU A 99 -13.18 10.06 24.03
N LEU A 100 -13.41 9.98 22.71
CA LEU A 100 -14.65 9.47 22.15
C LEU A 100 -14.99 8.07 22.68
N ARG A 101 -14.01 7.14 22.70
CA ARG A 101 -14.20 5.79 23.26
C ARG A 101 -14.53 5.83 24.75
N ARG A 102 -13.94 6.75 25.51
CA ARG A 102 -14.23 6.94 26.93
C ARG A 102 -15.68 7.40 27.12
N GLN A 103 -16.13 8.36 26.32
CA GLN A 103 -17.49 8.90 26.34
C GLN A 103 -18.53 7.85 25.89
N CYS A 104 -18.22 7.08 24.84
CA CYS A 104 -19.06 5.95 24.40
C CYS A 104 -19.22 4.92 25.52
N ARG A 105 -18.14 4.52 26.19
CA ARG A 105 -18.21 3.61 27.35
C ARG A 105 -19.03 4.17 28.51
N ALA A 106 -18.91 5.46 28.81
CA ALA A 106 -19.69 6.12 29.86
C ALA A 106 -21.20 6.16 29.55
N THR A 107 -21.56 6.20 28.27
CA THR A 107 -22.94 6.29 27.80
C THR A 107 -23.52 4.92 27.39
N GLY A 108 -22.72 3.86 27.39
CA GLY A 108 -23.14 2.51 26.99
C GLY A 108 -23.29 2.32 25.48
N VAL A 109 -22.69 3.22 24.68
CA VAL A 109 -22.63 3.12 23.22
C VAL A 109 -21.37 2.35 22.81
N PRO A 110 -21.40 1.54 21.74
CA PRO A 110 -20.20 0.94 21.16
C PRO A 110 -19.15 2.01 20.81
N GLY A 111 -17.94 1.89 21.36
CA GLY A 111 -16.87 2.87 21.18
C GLY A 111 -16.07 2.66 19.89
N THR A 112 -16.32 1.55 19.19
CA THR A 112 -15.70 1.22 17.91
C THR A 112 -16.72 0.66 16.93
N TRP A 113 -16.42 0.82 15.65
CA TRP A 113 -17.25 0.25 14.58
C TRP A 113 -17.36 -1.27 14.67
N GLU A 114 -16.30 -1.96 15.07
CA GLU A 114 -16.33 -3.42 15.25
C GLU A 114 -17.30 -3.85 16.35
N GLU A 115 -17.35 -3.12 17.46
CA GLU A 115 -18.33 -3.35 18.53
C GLU A 115 -19.75 -3.06 18.03
N ALA A 116 -19.95 -1.95 17.31
CA ALA A 116 -21.25 -1.60 16.74
C ALA A 116 -21.76 -2.68 15.78
N LYS A 117 -20.88 -3.16 14.90
CA LYS A 117 -21.17 -4.26 13.96
C LYS A 117 -21.51 -5.56 14.69
N LYS A 118 -20.79 -5.90 15.78
CA LYS A 118 -21.11 -7.06 16.63
C LYS A 118 -22.47 -6.92 17.32
N SER A 119 -22.86 -5.69 17.67
CA SER A 119 -24.19 -5.37 18.19
C SER A 119 -25.28 -5.31 17.11
N GLY A 120 -24.96 -5.61 15.84
CA GLY A 120 -25.92 -5.61 14.74
C GLY A 120 -26.27 -4.23 14.20
N LEU A 121 -25.54 -3.18 14.57
CA LEU A 121 -25.74 -1.83 14.07
C LEU A 121 -25.15 -1.66 12.67
N THR A 122 -25.87 -0.92 11.83
CA THR A 122 -25.35 -0.43 10.56
C THR A 122 -24.48 0.80 10.79
N TRP A 123 -23.61 1.13 9.83
CA TRP A 123 -22.73 2.30 9.95
C TRP A 123 -23.52 3.59 10.15
N ALA A 124 -24.61 3.76 9.40
CA ALA A 124 -25.49 4.91 9.51
C ALA A 124 -26.15 5.01 10.90
N ALA A 125 -26.69 3.90 11.41
CA ALA A 125 -27.32 3.87 12.73
C ALA A 125 -26.30 4.14 13.86
N TRP A 126 -25.06 3.66 13.72
CA TRP A 126 -24.01 3.95 14.70
C TRP A 126 -23.59 5.42 14.67
N MET A 127 -23.46 6.02 13.48
CA MET A 127 -23.18 7.45 13.33
C MET A 127 -24.31 8.33 13.89
N GLU A 128 -25.57 7.95 13.68
CA GLU A 128 -26.74 8.64 14.23
C GLU A 128 -26.74 8.58 15.77
N ILE A 129 -26.47 7.41 16.37
CA ILE A 129 -26.34 7.29 17.84
C ILE A 129 -25.19 8.15 18.38
N LEU A 130 -24.07 8.26 17.66
CA LEU A 130 -22.97 9.13 18.05
C LEU A 130 -23.40 10.61 17.98
N ASP A 131 -24.08 11.02 16.92
CA ASP A 131 -24.57 12.39 16.73
C ASP A 131 -25.63 12.79 17.78
N GLU A 132 -26.63 11.93 18.01
CA GLU A 132 -27.67 12.12 19.03
C GLU A 132 -27.10 12.31 20.44
N ARG A 133 -25.96 11.69 20.74
CA ARG A 133 -25.29 11.80 22.04
C ARG A 133 -24.23 12.90 22.09
N GLY A 134 -24.10 13.70 21.04
CA GLY A 134 -23.11 14.77 20.94
C GLY A 134 -21.66 14.25 20.82
N LEU A 135 -21.50 13.01 20.36
CA LEU A 135 -20.25 12.28 20.20
C LEU A 135 -19.79 12.21 18.73
N GLY A 136 -20.37 13.04 17.87
CA GLY A 136 -19.95 13.19 16.48
C GLY A 136 -18.52 13.75 16.36
N LEU A 137 -17.71 13.17 15.46
CA LEU A 137 -16.37 13.65 15.10
C LEU A 137 -16.41 14.75 14.04
#